data_AF-A0AA35JSU9-F1
#
_entry.id   AF-A0AA35JSU9-F1
#
_cell.length_a   1.000
_cell.length_b   1.000
_cell.length_c   1.000
_cell.angle_alpha   90.00
_cell.angle_beta   90.00
_cell.angle_gamma   90.00
#
_symmetry.space_group_name_H-M   'P 1'
#
loop_
_entity.id
_entity.type
_entity.pdbx_description
1 polymer ?
#
loop_
_entity_poly.entity_id
_entity_poly.type
_entity_poly.pdbx_seq_one_letter_code
_entity_poly.pdbx_strand_id
1 'polypeptide(L)'
;MLSQRSADPAQRDWVALKRILRYLKGTKDYKLMLDTGYDQQVYAYADASWGDRENGKSTTGYAIYIGNALVQWKSQKQTFVATSTCETEYSAISECVSQIEWFACLTKELGIPSEMPITVLSDNMAAQQLANQQNFKSKSKHIAIRYGNVKNALERNVLKLYNLFPSLMKCIPGPHRKVLKNNLAIRELVLEEVEEHKPTLDPSSPRDFIDCFLMKMDQEKGNSASHFTTENLAISTVDLFGAGTENTSTTLRYGFMILLKYPEIQEKVHEEIDRVIDAVIHEIQRFISIAPLSGPHAVLKDTPFRQYVIPKGTTIYPSLTSVLHDSKEFPNPKEFDPGHFLHKDGTFRKSDYFMPFSAGKRICVGEGLARMEIFLFLTTILQNFTLKSIIDPKEIDLKPVLSGVTNCPRPYQLCIVPQ
;
A
#
# COMPACT_ATOMS: atom_id res chain seq x y z
N MET A 1 -28.05 13.80 -13.56
CA MET A 1 -28.29 14.05 -12.12
C MET A 1 -28.63 15.52 -11.96
N LEU A 2 -29.83 15.85 -11.50
CA LEU A 2 -30.28 17.26 -11.34
C LEU A 2 -29.35 18.06 -10.41
N SER A 3 -28.77 17.40 -9.40
CA SER A 3 -27.82 17.99 -8.46
C SER A 3 -26.54 18.55 -9.10
N GLN A 4 -26.18 18.09 -10.30
CA GLN A 4 -24.97 18.54 -11.00
C GLN A 4 -25.22 19.75 -11.91
N ARG A 5 -26.49 20.13 -12.11
CA ARG A 5 -26.91 21.24 -12.97
C ARG A 5 -27.81 22.22 -12.22
N SER A 6 -27.69 22.23 -10.88
CA SER A 6 -28.42 23.16 -10.02
C SER A 6 -27.99 24.61 -10.23
N ALA A 7 -26.74 24.84 -10.65
CA ALA A 7 -26.21 26.17 -10.93
C ALA A 7 -26.67 26.75 -12.28
N ASP A 8 -27.05 25.90 -13.25
CA ASP A 8 -27.52 26.30 -14.59
C ASP A 8 -28.52 25.27 -15.17
N PRO A 9 -29.79 25.30 -14.70
CA PRO A 9 -30.82 24.35 -15.10
C PRO A 9 -31.43 24.69 -16.46
N ALA A 10 -31.60 23.69 -17.32
CA ALA A 10 -32.28 23.79 -18.61
C ALA A 10 -33.70 23.19 -18.57
N GLN A 11 -34.48 23.38 -19.64
CA GLN A 11 -35.85 22.85 -19.74
C GLN A 11 -35.94 21.33 -19.54
N ARG A 12 -34.91 20.58 -19.97
CA ARG A 12 -34.80 19.13 -19.72
C ARG A 12 -34.73 18.79 -18.23
N ASP A 13 -34.05 19.61 -17.43
CA ASP A 13 -33.92 19.42 -15.98
C ASP A 13 -35.25 19.71 -15.28
N TRP A 14 -36.01 20.70 -15.77
CA TRP A 14 -37.36 20.99 -15.27
C TRP A 14 -38.34 19.85 -15.50
N VAL A 15 -38.30 19.23 -16.69
CA VAL A 15 -39.10 18.03 -17.00
C VAL A 15 -38.71 16.86 -16.09
N ALA A 16 -37.41 16.63 -15.91
CA ALA A 16 -36.90 15.58 -15.03
C ALA A 16 -37.26 15.84 -13.55
N LEU A 17 -37.20 17.08 -13.06
CA LEU A 17 -37.62 17.45 -11.71
C LEU A 17 -39.11 17.20 -11.50
N LYS A 18 -39.96 17.61 -12.45
CA LYS A 18 -41.40 17.31 -12.42
C LYS A 18 -41.67 15.81 -12.39
N ARG A 19 -40.90 15.01 -13.12
CA ARG A 19 -41.00 13.55 -13.09
C ARG A 19 -40.68 13.00 -11.71
N ILE A 20 -39.61 13.47 -11.06
CA ILE A 20 -39.25 13.08 -9.68
C ILE A 20 -40.35 13.49 -8.69
N LEU A 21 -40.84 14.73 -8.75
CA LEU A 21 -41.89 15.20 -7.84
C LEU A 21 -43.22 14.44 -8.04
N ARG A 22 -43.57 14.10 -9.29
CA ARG A 22 -44.73 13.24 -9.59
C ARG A 22 -44.53 11.82 -9.08
N TYR A 23 -43.32 11.26 -9.23
CA TYR A 23 -42.97 9.96 -8.68
C TYR A 23 -43.12 9.98 -7.17
N LEU A 24 -42.45 10.90 -6.46
CA LEU A 24 -42.54 11.05 -4.99
C LEU A 24 -43.98 11.26 -4.50
N LYS A 25 -44.79 12.05 -5.22
CA LYS A 25 -46.21 12.23 -4.91
C LYS A 25 -47.02 10.95 -5.11
N GLY A 26 -46.75 10.21 -6.18
CA GLY A 26 -47.43 8.96 -6.53
C GLY A 26 -46.97 7.76 -5.70
N THR A 27 -45.76 7.81 -5.15
CA THR A 27 -45.17 6.76 -4.30
C THR A 27 -45.07 7.17 -2.84
N LYS A 28 -45.78 8.22 -2.41
CA LYS A 28 -45.77 8.71 -1.03
C LYS A 28 -46.15 7.65 0.01
N ASP A 29 -46.98 6.69 -0.40
CA ASP A 29 -47.49 5.60 0.44
C ASP A 29 -46.68 4.30 0.24
N TYR A 30 -45.68 4.31 -0.66
CA TYR A 30 -44.80 3.17 -0.85
C TYR A 30 -43.93 3.02 0.39
N LYS A 31 -43.92 1.81 0.94
CA LYS A 31 -43.09 1.45 2.08
C LYS A 31 -42.08 0.42 1.62
N LEU A 32 -40.85 0.55 2.09
CA LEU A 32 -39.90 -0.56 2.05
C LEU A 32 -40.46 -1.62 2.99
N MET A 33 -41.01 -2.70 2.43
CA MET A 33 -41.46 -3.84 3.22
C MET A 33 -40.29 -4.80 3.39
N LEU A 34 -39.78 -4.91 4.62
CA LEU A 34 -38.94 -6.02 5.03
C LEU A 34 -39.87 -7.19 5.31
N ASP A 35 -40.22 -7.93 4.26
CA ASP A 35 -41.10 -9.10 4.38
C ASP A 35 -40.28 -10.31 4.84
N THR A 36 -40.71 -10.92 5.94
CA THR A 36 -40.08 -12.11 6.54
C THR A 36 -40.51 -13.43 5.87
N GLY A 37 -41.41 -13.37 4.87
CA GLY A 37 -41.99 -14.52 4.20
C GLY A 37 -41.25 -15.04 2.96
N TYR A 38 -40.12 -14.43 2.57
CA TYR A 38 -39.35 -14.83 1.40
C TYR A 38 -38.07 -15.56 1.77
N ASP A 39 -37.59 -16.39 0.83
CA ASP A 39 -36.25 -16.96 0.88
C ASP A 39 -35.22 -15.84 1.10
N GLN A 40 -34.33 -16.01 2.08
CA GLN A 40 -33.34 -15.00 2.49
C GLN A 40 -32.14 -14.94 1.53
N GLN A 41 -32.35 -15.37 0.29
CA GLN A 41 -31.34 -15.41 -0.74
C GLN A 41 -30.80 -14.01 -1.04
N VAL A 42 -29.48 -13.89 -1.05
CA VAL A 42 -28.78 -12.68 -1.48
C VAL A 42 -28.58 -12.73 -2.98
N TYR A 43 -28.93 -11.66 -3.68
CA TYR A 43 -28.64 -11.49 -5.11
C TYR A 43 -28.47 -10.01 -5.45
N ALA A 44 -27.93 -9.73 -6.63
CA ALA A 44 -27.73 -8.35 -7.06
C ALA A 44 -28.00 -8.13 -8.54
N TYR A 45 -28.28 -6.89 -8.89
CA TYR A 45 -28.29 -6.39 -10.26
C TYR A 45 -27.12 -5.44 -10.48
N ALA A 46 -26.47 -5.54 -11.63
CA ALA A 46 -25.46 -4.61 -12.11
C ALA A 46 -25.83 -4.14 -13.51
N ASP A 47 -25.72 -2.83 -13.74
CA ASP A 47 -26.10 -2.15 -14.98
C ASP A 47 -25.19 -0.95 -15.23
N ALA A 48 -25.00 -0.55 -16.49
CA ALA A 48 -24.28 0.65 -16.84
C ALA A 48 -24.89 1.40 -18.02
N SER A 49 -25.04 2.71 -17.87
CA SER A 49 -25.37 3.56 -19.01
C SER A 49 -24.19 3.65 -19.99
N TRP A 50 -24.41 3.81 -21.30
CA TRP A 50 -23.32 3.93 -22.29
C TRP A 50 -23.32 5.27 -23.01
N GLY A 51 -22.31 6.10 -22.75
CA GLY A 51 -22.13 7.36 -23.47
C GLY A 51 -23.20 8.44 -23.19
N ASP A 52 -24.08 8.23 -22.21
CA ASP A 52 -25.23 9.07 -21.83
C ASP A 52 -24.95 10.55 -21.50
N ARG A 53 -23.70 11.01 -21.55
CA ARG A 53 -23.29 12.34 -21.08
C ARG A 53 -22.46 13.08 -22.12
N GLU A 54 -22.50 14.41 -22.07
CA GLU A 54 -21.77 15.32 -22.97
C GLU A 54 -20.24 15.09 -22.99
N ASN A 55 -19.68 14.45 -21.96
CA ASN A 55 -18.26 14.07 -21.88
C ASN A 55 -17.97 12.61 -22.26
N GLY A 56 -18.94 11.90 -22.83
CA GLY A 56 -18.85 10.49 -23.22
C GLY A 56 -18.76 9.49 -22.05
N LYS A 57 -18.87 9.94 -20.79
CA LYS A 57 -18.72 9.07 -19.62
C LYS A 57 -20.04 8.39 -19.24
N SER A 58 -19.92 7.12 -18.96
CA SER A 58 -20.97 6.22 -18.51
C SER A 58 -21.31 6.37 -17.02
N THR A 59 -22.44 5.80 -16.59
CA THR A 59 -22.85 5.74 -15.18
C THR A 59 -23.02 4.29 -14.79
N THR A 60 -22.25 3.81 -13.81
CA THR A 60 -22.41 2.49 -13.20
C THR A 60 -23.55 2.52 -12.20
N GLY A 61 -24.42 1.52 -12.24
CA GLY A 61 -25.45 1.24 -11.24
C GLY A 61 -25.36 -0.20 -10.72
N TYR A 62 -25.63 -0.38 -9.43
CA TYR A 62 -25.93 -1.72 -8.90
C TYR A 62 -26.93 -1.65 -7.75
N ALA A 63 -27.59 -2.76 -7.48
CA ALA A 63 -28.54 -2.94 -6.39
C ALA A 63 -28.43 -4.35 -5.82
N ILE A 64 -28.23 -4.46 -4.50
CA ILE A 64 -28.09 -5.72 -3.76
C ILE A 64 -29.35 -5.93 -2.93
N TYR A 65 -29.86 -7.15 -2.94
CA TYR A 65 -31.11 -7.57 -2.31
C TYR A 65 -30.88 -8.71 -1.33
N ILE A 66 -31.68 -8.76 -0.25
CA ILE A 66 -31.92 -9.95 0.57
C ILE A 66 -33.40 -10.29 0.43
N GLY A 67 -33.73 -11.43 -0.19
CA GLY A 67 -35.09 -11.68 -0.64
C GLY A 67 -35.59 -10.50 -1.49
N ASN A 68 -36.75 -9.94 -1.16
CA ASN A 68 -37.28 -8.77 -1.88
C ASN A 68 -36.83 -7.41 -1.32
N ALA A 69 -35.97 -7.38 -0.29
CA ALA A 69 -35.54 -6.16 0.35
C ALA A 69 -34.29 -5.59 -0.32
N LEU A 70 -34.38 -4.37 -0.88
CA LEU A 70 -33.22 -3.61 -1.32
C LEU A 70 -32.41 -3.15 -0.11
N VAL A 71 -31.20 -3.66 0.04
CA VAL A 71 -30.32 -3.40 1.20
C VAL A 71 -29.17 -2.48 0.88
N GLN A 72 -28.69 -2.47 -0.36
CA GLN A 72 -27.62 -1.58 -0.81
C GLN A 72 -27.80 -1.23 -2.28
N TRP A 73 -27.49 0.01 -2.67
CA TRP A 73 -27.48 0.42 -4.06
C TRP A 73 -26.39 1.46 -4.33
N LYS A 74 -26.05 1.62 -5.60
CA LYS A 74 -25.15 2.67 -6.07
C LYS A 74 -25.56 3.15 -7.44
N SER A 75 -25.36 4.45 -7.70
CA SER A 75 -25.40 5.03 -9.05
C SER A 75 -24.32 6.11 -9.15
N GLN A 76 -23.23 5.84 -9.87
CA GLN A 76 -22.07 6.73 -9.92
C GLN A 76 -21.51 6.85 -11.34
N LYS A 77 -21.09 8.06 -11.71
CA LYS A 77 -20.40 8.34 -12.97
C LYS A 77 -19.05 7.62 -13.02
N GLN A 78 -18.79 6.89 -14.10
CA GLN A 78 -17.49 6.26 -14.35
C GLN A 78 -16.41 7.33 -14.54
N THR A 79 -15.18 7.02 -14.14
CA THR A 79 -14.04 7.95 -14.23
C THR A 79 -13.44 7.99 -15.63
N PHE A 80 -13.70 6.98 -16.46
CA PHE A 80 -13.21 6.82 -17.81
C PHE A 80 -14.34 6.92 -18.85
N VAL A 81 -13.96 7.05 -20.13
CA VAL A 81 -14.84 6.91 -21.28
C VAL A 81 -14.65 5.49 -21.81
N ALA A 82 -15.73 4.72 -21.85
CA ALA A 82 -15.72 3.35 -22.35
C ALA A 82 -15.92 3.34 -23.86
N THR A 83 -15.21 2.47 -24.57
CA THR A 83 -15.34 2.38 -26.04
C THR A 83 -16.38 1.36 -26.49
N SER A 84 -17.03 0.66 -25.55
CA SER A 84 -18.12 -0.27 -25.83
C SER A 84 -19.08 -0.41 -24.65
N THR A 85 -20.31 -0.83 -24.94
CA THR A 85 -21.31 -1.20 -23.91
C THR A 85 -20.84 -2.40 -23.07
N CYS A 86 -20.09 -3.33 -23.67
CA CYS A 86 -19.50 -4.46 -22.94
C CYS A 86 -18.50 -3.99 -21.86
N GLU A 87 -17.66 -2.99 -22.17
CA GLU A 87 -16.68 -2.45 -21.20
C GLU A 87 -17.37 -1.75 -20.01
N THR A 88 -18.44 -0.98 -20.26
CA THR A 88 -19.17 -0.28 -19.20
C THR A 88 -19.86 -1.25 -18.27
N GLU A 89 -20.54 -2.25 -18.84
CA GLU A 89 -21.27 -3.29 -18.13
C GLU A 89 -20.33 -4.19 -17.34
N TYR A 90 -19.20 -4.59 -17.95
CA TYR A 90 -18.19 -5.36 -17.25
C TYR A 90 -17.59 -4.60 -16.06
N SER A 91 -17.37 -3.29 -16.19
CA SER A 91 -16.96 -2.45 -15.07
C SER A 91 -18.03 -2.38 -13.97
N ALA A 92 -19.32 -2.33 -14.33
CA ALA A 92 -20.41 -2.35 -13.36
C ALA A 92 -20.54 -3.69 -12.63
N ILE A 93 -20.45 -4.80 -13.36
CA ILE A 93 -20.40 -6.15 -12.79
C ILE A 93 -19.21 -6.27 -11.83
N SER A 94 -18.01 -5.85 -12.25
CA SER A 94 -16.79 -5.91 -11.43
C SER A 94 -16.91 -5.14 -10.12
N GLU A 95 -17.49 -3.94 -10.18
CA GLU A 95 -17.73 -3.10 -9.00
C GLU A 95 -18.82 -3.70 -8.10
N CYS A 96 -19.90 -4.23 -8.67
CA CYS A 96 -20.97 -4.91 -7.95
C CYS A 96 -20.46 -6.17 -7.23
N VAL A 97 -19.67 -7.02 -7.90
CA VAL A 97 -19.07 -8.23 -7.31
C VAL A 97 -18.19 -7.88 -6.11
N SER A 98 -17.38 -6.81 -6.21
CA SER A 98 -16.54 -6.36 -5.09
C SER A 98 -17.36 -5.99 -3.84
N GLN A 99 -18.58 -5.51 -4.02
CA GLN A 99 -19.49 -5.14 -2.94
C GLN A 99 -20.24 -6.35 -2.40
N ILE A 100 -20.63 -7.28 -3.26
CA ILE A 100 -21.27 -8.54 -2.88
C ILE A 100 -20.32 -9.41 -2.06
N GLU A 101 -19.04 -9.50 -2.42
CA GLU A 101 -18.05 -10.24 -1.63
C GLU A 101 -17.98 -9.74 -0.18
N TRP A 102 -18.01 -8.41 0.00
CA TRP A 102 -18.10 -7.79 1.32
C TRP A 102 -19.45 -8.09 2.00
N PHE A 103 -20.56 -7.92 1.29
CA PHE A 103 -21.91 -8.06 1.81
C PHE A 103 -22.24 -9.51 2.21
N ALA A 104 -21.78 -10.49 1.45
CA ALA A 104 -21.92 -11.92 1.74
C ALA A 104 -21.28 -12.33 3.08
N CYS A 105 -20.18 -11.67 3.45
CA CYS A 105 -19.54 -11.92 4.73
C CYS A 105 -20.37 -11.32 5.87
N LEU A 106 -20.95 -10.13 5.67
CA LEU A 106 -21.82 -9.49 6.65
C LEU A 106 -23.08 -10.31 6.92
N THR A 107 -23.75 -10.81 5.89
CA THR A 107 -24.96 -11.63 6.06
C THR A 107 -24.68 -12.94 6.79
N LYS A 108 -23.52 -13.57 6.53
CA LYS A 108 -23.06 -14.75 7.26
C LYS A 108 -22.86 -14.49 8.76
N GLU A 109 -22.28 -13.35 9.14
CA GLU A 109 -22.11 -12.98 10.56
C GLU A 109 -23.44 -12.66 11.25
N LEU A 110 -24.38 -12.05 10.52
CA LEU A 110 -25.73 -11.76 11.03
C LEU A 110 -26.62 -13.00 11.15
N GLY A 111 -26.10 -14.19 10.85
CA GLY A 111 -26.84 -15.45 10.90
C GLY A 111 -27.88 -15.58 9.79
N ILE A 112 -27.75 -14.80 8.71
CA ILE A 112 -28.64 -14.84 7.54
C ILE A 112 -28.12 -15.93 6.59
N PRO A 113 -28.83 -17.07 6.42
CA PRO A 113 -28.46 -18.09 5.45
C PRO A 113 -28.46 -17.51 4.04
N SER A 114 -27.31 -17.57 3.36
CA SER A 114 -27.19 -17.25 1.93
C SER A 114 -26.61 -18.47 1.22
N GLU A 115 -27.32 -18.97 0.21
CA GLU A 115 -26.76 -19.97 -0.70
C GLU A 115 -25.62 -19.35 -1.52
N MET A 116 -24.51 -20.08 -1.60
CA MET A 116 -23.36 -19.71 -2.43
C MET A 116 -23.33 -20.61 -3.68
N PRO A 117 -22.98 -20.08 -4.85
CA PRO A 117 -22.55 -18.71 -5.13
C PRO A 117 -23.71 -17.68 -5.19
N ILE A 118 -23.43 -16.42 -4.81
CA ILE A 118 -24.39 -15.32 -4.94
C ILE A 118 -24.50 -14.89 -6.40
N THR A 119 -25.74 -14.81 -6.90
CA THR A 119 -26.03 -14.47 -8.29
C THR A 119 -25.96 -12.96 -8.53
N VAL A 120 -25.20 -12.54 -9.55
CA VAL A 120 -25.21 -11.18 -10.10
C VAL A 120 -25.88 -11.20 -11.46
N LEU A 121 -26.97 -10.44 -11.58
CA LEU A 121 -27.76 -10.31 -12.79
C LEU A 121 -27.33 -9.04 -13.54
N SER A 122 -27.01 -9.20 -14.82
CA SER A 122 -26.81 -8.12 -15.79
C SER A 122 -27.53 -8.52 -17.07
N ASP A 123 -27.95 -7.60 -17.91
CA ASP A 123 -28.62 -7.90 -19.18
C ASP A 123 -27.64 -7.99 -20.37
N ASN A 124 -26.37 -7.60 -20.18
CA ASN A 124 -25.36 -7.61 -21.23
C ASN A 124 -24.64 -8.97 -21.33
N MET A 125 -25.08 -9.78 -22.29
CA MET A 125 -24.51 -11.13 -22.53
C MET A 125 -23.00 -11.12 -22.80
N ALA A 126 -22.46 -10.10 -23.46
CA ALA A 126 -21.03 -10.02 -23.76
C ALA A 126 -20.19 -9.77 -22.48
N ALA A 127 -20.69 -8.91 -21.59
CA ALA A 127 -20.08 -8.66 -20.29
C ALA A 127 -20.18 -9.88 -19.36
N GLN A 128 -21.32 -10.58 -19.34
CA GLN A 128 -21.49 -11.84 -18.61
C GLN A 128 -20.51 -12.92 -19.10
N GLN A 129 -20.35 -13.08 -20.42
CA GLN A 129 -19.39 -14.03 -20.98
C GLN A 129 -17.96 -13.66 -20.61
N LEU A 130 -17.61 -12.37 -20.60
CA LEU A 130 -16.28 -11.90 -20.20
C LEU A 130 -16.02 -12.12 -18.70
N ALA A 131 -17.04 -11.99 -17.85
CA ALA A 131 -16.95 -12.25 -16.41
C ALA A 131 -16.74 -13.74 -16.07
N ASN A 132 -17.29 -14.64 -16.88
CA ASN A 132 -17.20 -16.08 -16.67
C ASN A 132 -15.99 -16.75 -17.37
N GLN A 133 -15.15 -16.00 -18.09
CA GLN A 133 -13.99 -16.55 -18.80
C GLN A 133 -12.75 -16.68 -17.90
N GLN A 134 -12.15 -17.87 -17.88
CA GLN A 134 -10.84 -18.10 -17.22
C GLN A 134 -9.63 -17.69 -18.10
N ASN A 135 -9.80 -17.65 -19.43
CA ASN A 135 -8.73 -17.34 -20.40
C ASN A 135 -9.15 -16.20 -21.34
N PHE A 136 -8.54 -15.02 -21.18
CA PHE A 136 -8.86 -13.84 -21.98
C PHE A 136 -8.20 -13.87 -23.36
N LYS A 137 -9.00 -13.67 -24.42
CA LYS A 137 -8.50 -13.48 -25.80
C LYS A 137 -7.79 -12.12 -25.92
N SER A 138 -6.77 -12.03 -26.79
CA SER A 138 -5.94 -10.83 -27.04
C SER A 138 -6.74 -9.51 -27.13
N LYS A 139 -7.90 -9.52 -27.82
CA LYS A 139 -8.75 -8.34 -28.03
C LYS A 139 -9.49 -7.84 -26.79
N SER A 140 -9.69 -8.65 -25.75
CA SER A 140 -10.43 -8.28 -24.52
C SER A 140 -9.53 -8.18 -23.28
N LYS A 141 -8.23 -8.50 -23.43
CA LYS A 141 -7.24 -8.51 -22.35
C LYS A 141 -7.06 -7.13 -21.69
N HIS A 142 -7.14 -6.06 -22.46
CA HIS A 142 -7.00 -4.69 -21.94
C HIS A 142 -8.16 -4.28 -21.01
N ILE A 143 -9.39 -4.75 -21.29
CA ILE A 143 -10.57 -4.53 -20.44
C ILE A 143 -10.40 -5.31 -19.12
N ALA A 144 -10.00 -6.58 -19.21
CA ALA A 144 -9.74 -7.41 -18.03
C ALA A 144 -8.57 -6.90 -17.17
N ILE A 145 -7.48 -6.40 -17.76
CA ILE A 145 -6.36 -5.79 -17.01
C ILE A 145 -6.78 -4.48 -16.31
N ARG A 146 -7.65 -3.69 -16.96
CA ARG A 146 -8.10 -2.40 -16.46
C ARG A 146 -9.04 -2.52 -15.26
N TYR A 147 -9.94 -3.51 -15.25
CA TYR A 147 -10.91 -3.71 -14.16
C TYR A 147 -10.63 -4.93 -13.27
N GLY A 148 -9.79 -5.87 -13.70
CA GLY A 148 -9.30 -6.99 -12.88
C GLY A 148 -8.37 -6.58 -11.73
N ASN A 149 -8.13 -5.28 -11.54
CA ASN A 149 -7.25 -4.70 -10.54
C ASN A 149 -7.97 -3.91 -9.43
N VAL A 150 -9.31 -4.02 -9.29
CA VAL A 150 -10.02 -3.48 -8.11
C VAL A 150 -9.55 -4.16 -6.81
N LYS A 151 -9.05 -5.41 -6.90
CA LYS A 151 -8.32 -6.11 -5.83
C LYS A 151 -7.18 -5.25 -5.26
N ASN A 152 -6.37 -4.62 -6.10
CA ASN A 152 -5.19 -3.86 -5.69
C ASN A 152 -5.47 -2.50 -5.03
N ALA A 153 -6.68 -1.93 -5.15
CA ALA A 153 -7.05 -0.68 -4.49
C ALA A 153 -7.65 -0.91 -3.10
N LEU A 154 -8.43 -1.98 -2.94
CA LEU A 154 -8.90 -2.48 -1.64
C LEU A 154 -7.73 -2.96 -0.77
N GLU A 155 -6.73 -3.62 -1.37
CA GLU A 155 -5.56 -4.11 -0.64
C GLU A 155 -4.78 -3.00 0.11
N ARG A 156 -4.79 -1.77 -0.41
CA ARG A 156 -4.04 -0.60 0.12
C ARG A 156 -4.59 -0.04 1.43
N ASN A 157 -5.90 -0.20 1.68
CA ASN A 157 -6.56 0.28 2.89
C ASN A 157 -6.86 -0.85 3.88
N VAL A 158 -6.93 -2.10 3.42
CA VAL A 158 -7.22 -3.28 4.27
C VAL A 158 -6.15 -3.50 5.36
N LEU A 159 -4.87 -3.24 5.07
CA LEU A 159 -3.81 -3.36 6.09
C LEU A 159 -3.88 -2.23 7.15
N LYS A 160 -4.25 -1.01 6.73
CA LYS A 160 -4.47 0.11 7.66
C LYS A 160 -5.69 -0.16 8.56
N LEU A 161 -6.75 -0.72 7.99
CA LEU A 161 -7.94 -1.16 8.73
C LEU A 161 -7.65 -2.35 9.65
N TYR A 162 -6.77 -3.28 9.26
CA TYR A 162 -6.30 -4.37 10.13
C TYR A 162 -5.59 -3.83 11.38
N ASN A 163 -4.72 -2.83 11.21
CA ASN A 163 -4.02 -2.22 12.35
C ASN A 163 -4.96 -1.46 13.30
N LEU A 164 -6.03 -0.84 12.79
CA LEU A 164 -6.99 -0.08 13.60
C LEU A 164 -8.08 -0.98 14.22
N PHE A 165 -8.51 -2.03 13.53
CA PHE A 165 -9.61 -2.90 13.92
C PHE A 165 -9.25 -4.39 13.76
N PRO A 166 -8.21 -4.89 14.45
CA PRO A 166 -7.70 -6.24 14.24
C PRO A 166 -8.73 -7.33 14.54
N SER A 167 -9.58 -7.12 15.55
CA SER A 167 -10.65 -8.07 15.91
C SER A 167 -11.68 -8.25 14.79
N LEU A 168 -12.10 -7.14 14.16
CA LEU A 168 -13.01 -7.16 13.02
C LEU A 168 -12.34 -7.77 11.79
N MET A 169 -11.09 -7.38 11.53
CA MET A 169 -10.38 -7.79 10.33
C MET A 169 -9.97 -9.26 10.33
N LYS A 170 -9.84 -9.92 11.49
CA LYS A 170 -9.66 -11.38 11.58
C LYS A 170 -10.78 -12.17 10.88
N CYS A 171 -12.02 -11.72 11.00
CA CYS A 171 -13.18 -12.38 10.42
C CYS A 171 -13.30 -12.13 8.90
N ILE A 172 -12.71 -11.05 8.41
CA ILE A 172 -12.81 -10.59 7.02
C ILE A 172 -11.76 -11.30 6.13
N PRO A 173 -12.11 -11.83 4.95
CA PRO A 173 -11.12 -12.28 3.98
C PRO A 173 -10.41 -11.07 3.36
N GLY A 174 -9.09 -11.16 3.18
CA GLY A 174 -8.34 -10.06 2.57
C GLY A 174 -6.83 -10.33 2.50
N PRO A 175 -6.06 -9.41 1.90
CA PRO A 175 -4.60 -9.52 1.78
C PRO A 175 -3.89 -9.68 3.12
N HIS A 176 -4.45 -9.16 4.22
CA HIS A 176 -3.87 -9.30 5.55
C HIS A 176 -3.74 -10.80 5.95
N ARG A 177 -4.64 -11.69 5.48
CA ARG A 177 -4.48 -13.14 5.67
C ARG A 177 -3.31 -13.71 4.88
N LYS A 178 -3.07 -13.21 3.67
CA LYS A 178 -1.88 -13.57 2.88
C LYS A 178 -0.60 -13.08 3.57
N VAL A 179 -0.62 -11.86 4.12
CA VAL A 179 0.50 -11.33 4.92
C VAL A 179 0.75 -12.22 6.14
N LEU A 180 -0.29 -12.62 6.88
CA LEU A 180 -0.15 -13.55 8.02
C LEU A 180 0.42 -14.91 7.57
N LYS A 181 -0.11 -15.49 6.50
CA LYS A 181 0.39 -16.77 5.95
C LYS A 181 1.85 -16.68 5.52
N ASN A 182 2.24 -15.58 4.87
CA ASN A 182 3.62 -15.36 4.46
C ASN A 182 4.56 -15.21 5.67
N ASN A 183 4.15 -14.47 6.70
CA ASN A 183 4.93 -14.34 7.93
C ASN A 183 5.11 -15.69 8.64
N LEU A 184 4.05 -16.51 8.69
CA LEU A 184 4.14 -17.86 9.24
C LEU A 184 5.11 -18.74 8.45
N ALA A 185 5.04 -18.72 7.12
CA ALA A 185 5.95 -19.49 6.27
C ALA A 185 7.42 -19.06 6.42
N ILE A 186 7.70 -17.75 6.54
CA ILE A 186 9.06 -17.26 6.80
C ILE A 186 9.54 -17.69 8.19
N ARG A 187 8.67 -17.64 9.20
CA ARG A 187 8.99 -18.12 10.55
C ARG A 187 9.28 -19.62 10.57
N GLU A 188 8.51 -20.42 9.83
CA GLU A 188 8.74 -21.86 9.69
C GLU A 188 10.10 -22.16 9.06
N LEU A 189 10.45 -21.47 7.96
CA LEU A 189 11.76 -21.58 7.34
C LEU A 189 12.91 -21.24 8.31
N VAL A 190 12.77 -20.18 9.10
CA VAL A 190 13.77 -19.82 10.11
C VAL A 190 13.88 -20.90 11.19
N LEU A 191 12.77 -21.50 11.61
CA LEU A 191 12.79 -22.59 12.59
C LEU A 191 13.48 -23.84 12.03
N GLU A 192 13.26 -24.17 10.76
CA GLU A 192 13.99 -25.25 10.08
C GLU A 192 15.51 -24.98 10.11
N GLU A 193 15.92 -23.76 9.75
CA GLU A 193 17.34 -23.34 9.78
C GLU A 193 17.93 -23.45 11.19
N VAL A 194 17.17 -23.06 12.22
CA VAL A 194 17.59 -23.19 13.63
C VAL A 194 17.82 -24.65 14.02
N GLU A 195 16.99 -25.60 13.54
CA GLU A 195 17.22 -27.02 13.80
C GLU A 195 18.46 -27.55 13.08
N GLU A 196 18.78 -27.06 11.88
CA GLU A 196 20.02 -27.40 11.16
C GLU A 196 21.28 -26.88 11.85
N HIS A 197 21.18 -25.74 12.55
CA HIS A 197 22.30 -25.15 13.29
C HIS A 197 22.68 -25.96 14.53
N LYS A 198 21.71 -26.54 15.25
CA LYS A 198 21.95 -27.26 16.52
C LYS A 198 22.99 -28.40 16.45
N PRO A 199 22.94 -29.37 15.52
CA PRO A 199 23.90 -30.48 15.48
C PRO A 199 25.31 -30.04 15.07
N THR A 200 25.44 -28.88 14.44
CA THR A 200 26.69 -28.34 13.88
C THR A 200 27.25 -27.16 14.69
N LEU A 201 26.61 -26.82 15.82
CA LEU A 201 27.00 -25.72 16.68
C LEU A 201 28.36 -25.99 17.34
N ASP A 202 29.33 -25.14 17.05
CA ASP A 202 30.64 -25.12 17.71
C ASP A 202 30.76 -23.85 18.58
N PRO A 203 30.71 -23.96 19.91
CA PRO A 203 30.85 -22.82 20.81
C PRO A 203 32.17 -22.05 20.69
N SER A 204 33.21 -22.67 20.11
CA SER A 204 34.51 -22.02 19.89
C SER A 204 34.56 -21.17 18.61
N SER A 205 33.61 -21.39 17.70
CA SER A 205 33.57 -20.74 16.40
C SER A 205 32.12 -20.53 15.92
N PRO A 206 31.35 -19.60 16.53
CA PRO A 206 29.99 -19.29 16.09
C PRO A 206 29.97 -18.79 14.64
N ARG A 207 29.10 -19.37 13.81
CA ARG A 207 29.02 -19.07 12.37
C ARG A 207 28.28 -17.76 12.09
N ASP A 208 27.23 -17.48 12.84
CA ASP A 208 26.32 -16.36 12.59
C ASP A 208 25.47 -16.01 13.82
N PHE A 209 24.45 -15.17 13.59
CA PHE A 209 23.52 -14.71 14.61
C PHE A 209 22.77 -15.87 15.29
N ILE A 210 22.40 -16.92 14.55
CA ILE A 210 21.64 -18.05 15.10
C ILE A 210 22.51 -18.80 16.10
N ASP A 211 23.76 -19.11 15.74
CA ASP A 211 24.71 -19.75 16.64
C ASP A 211 24.95 -18.91 17.91
N CYS A 212 25.18 -17.60 17.74
CA CYS A 212 25.38 -16.69 18.87
C CYS A 212 24.18 -16.70 19.83
N PHE A 213 22.96 -16.72 19.28
CA PHE A 213 21.74 -16.75 20.08
C PHE A 213 21.56 -18.10 20.78
N LEU A 214 21.82 -19.22 20.11
CA LEU A 214 21.77 -20.57 20.68
C LEU A 214 22.77 -20.73 21.83
N MET A 215 24.00 -20.21 21.67
CA MET A 215 24.99 -20.19 22.75
C MET A 215 24.51 -19.37 23.94
N LYS A 216 23.87 -18.22 23.69
CA LYS A 216 23.32 -17.39 24.77
C LYS A 216 22.11 -18.06 25.46
N MET A 217 21.28 -18.79 24.71
CA MET A 217 20.22 -19.64 25.26
C MET A 217 20.79 -20.72 26.20
N ASP A 218 21.90 -21.35 25.83
CA ASP A 218 22.57 -22.36 26.64
C ASP A 218 23.07 -21.78 27.98
N GLN A 219 23.68 -20.60 27.94
CA GLN A 219 24.16 -19.89 29.14
C GLN A 219 23.04 -19.49 30.11
N GLU A 220 21.82 -19.29 29.61
CA GLU A 220 20.64 -18.90 30.41
C GLU A 220 19.79 -20.11 30.83
N LYS A 221 20.26 -21.35 30.61
CA LYS A 221 19.55 -22.56 31.05
C LYS A 221 19.33 -22.54 32.55
N GLY A 222 18.07 -22.76 32.97
CA GLY A 222 17.66 -22.74 34.37
C GLY A 222 17.18 -21.37 34.88
N ASN A 223 17.33 -20.30 34.10
CA ASN A 223 16.74 -19.00 34.40
C ASN A 223 15.29 -18.94 33.91
N SER A 224 14.31 -19.05 34.81
CA SER A 224 12.88 -18.98 34.49
C SER A 224 12.41 -17.61 33.97
N ALA A 225 13.22 -16.56 34.16
CA ALA A 225 12.96 -15.22 33.64
C ALA A 225 13.71 -14.93 32.32
N SER A 226 14.38 -15.93 31.72
CA SER A 226 15.11 -15.73 30.47
C SER A 226 14.18 -15.41 29.30
N HIS A 227 14.59 -14.46 28.48
CA HIS A 227 13.93 -14.13 27.20
C HIS A 227 14.60 -14.82 26.01
N PHE A 228 15.66 -15.60 26.22
CA PHE A 228 16.34 -16.36 25.18
C PHE A 228 15.61 -17.70 24.98
N THR A 229 14.60 -17.66 24.11
CA THR A 229 13.77 -18.81 23.74
C THR A 229 13.87 -19.07 22.23
N THR A 230 13.56 -20.30 21.80
CA THR A 230 13.51 -20.64 20.36
C THR A 230 12.53 -19.75 19.60
N GLU A 231 11.42 -19.38 20.23
CA GLU A 231 10.44 -18.47 19.65
C GLU A 231 11.02 -17.08 19.41
N ASN A 232 11.68 -16.51 20.42
CA ASN A 232 12.29 -15.18 20.30
C ASN A 232 13.48 -15.19 19.36
N LEU A 233 14.23 -16.30 19.24
CA LEU A 233 15.25 -16.49 18.22
C LEU A 233 14.62 -16.38 16.82
N ALA A 234 13.58 -17.19 16.55
CA ALA A 234 12.93 -17.19 15.25
C ALA A 234 12.38 -15.80 14.90
N ILE A 235 11.66 -15.16 15.82
CA ILE A 235 11.10 -13.81 15.61
C ILE A 235 12.22 -12.78 15.38
N SER A 236 13.28 -12.80 16.20
CA SER A 236 14.40 -11.84 16.06
C SER A 236 15.11 -12.00 14.72
N THR A 237 15.32 -13.23 14.26
CA THR A 237 15.90 -13.50 12.95
C THR A 237 14.98 -12.98 11.83
N VAL A 238 13.67 -13.24 11.90
CA VAL A 238 12.70 -12.71 10.92
C VAL A 238 12.70 -11.18 10.89
N ASP A 239 12.73 -10.53 12.06
CA ASP A 239 12.79 -9.08 12.18
C ASP A 239 14.05 -8.51 11.52
N LEU A 240 15.22 -9.13 11.77
CA LEU A 240 16.49 -8.72 11.16
C LEU A 240 16.50 -8.90 9.64
N PHE A 241 16.04 -10.04 9.13
CA PHE A 241 15.96 -10.32 7.69
C PHE A 241 15.01 -9.34 6.99
N GLY A 242 13.81 -9.16 7.53
CA GLY A 242 12.80 -8.27 6.96
C GLY A 242 13.24 -6.81 6.98
N ALA A 243 13.71 -6.32 8.13
CA ALA A 243 14.13 -4.93 8.29
C ALA A 243 15.39 -4.59 7.48
N GLY A 244 16.35 -5.52 7.41
CA GLY A 244 17.60 -5.34 6.68
C GLY A 244 17.43 -5.39 5.15
N THR A 245 16.51 -6.21 4.65
CA THR A 245 16.39 -6.42 3.20
C THR A 245 15.52 -5.35 2.52
N GLU A 246 14.29 -5.14 3.00
CA GLU A 246 13.28 -4.36 2.27
C GLU A 246 13.64 -2.87 2.22
N ASN A 247 14.15 -2.31 3.32
CA ASN A 247 14.46 -0.89 3.43
C ASN A 247 15.67 -0.49 2.57
N THR A 248 16.76 -1.26 2.63
CA THR A 248 17.95 -1.01 1.79
C THR A 248 17.61 -1.16 0.31
N SER A 249 16.96 -2.26 -0.07
CA SER A 249 16.54 -2.52 -1.46
C SER A 249 15.63 -1.41 -2.00
N THR A 250 14.65 -0.98 -1.21
CA THR A 250 13.74 0.10 -1.60
C THR A 250 14.47 1.44 -1.74
N THR A 251 15.41 1.74 -0.85
CA THR A 251 16.23 2.96 -0.94
C THR A 251 17.08 2.98 -2.20
N LEU A 252 17.74 1.87 -2.53
CA LEU A 252 18.52 1.73 -3.76
C LEU A 252 17.65 1.87 -5.02
N ARG A 253 16.47 1.23 -5.04
CA ARG A 253 15.50 1.36 -6.15
C ARG A 253 15.06 2.81 -6.35
N TYR A 254 14.80 3.53 -5.27
CA TYR A 254 14.54 4.98 -5.37
C TYR A 254 15.76 5.74 -5.88
N GLY A 255 16.96 5.45 -5.36
CA GLY A 255 18.20 6.08 -5.78
C GLY A 255 18.41 5.99 -7.29
N PHE A 256 18.29 4.79 -7.86
CA PHE A 256 18.38 4.61 -9.31
C PHE A 256 17.27 5.35 -10.06
N MET A 257 16.02 5.29 -9.60
CA MET A 257 14.91 6.03 -10.23
C MET A 257 15.12 7.54 -10.22
N ILE A 258 15.70 8.08 -9.14
CA ILE A 258 16.04 9.49 -9.00
C ILE A 258 17.17 9.87 -9.97
N LEU A 259 18.25 9.08 -10.04
CA LEU A 259 19.37 9.33 -10.95
C LEU A 259 18.98 9.19 -12.44
N LEU A 260 17.97 8.40 -12.75
CA LEU A 260 17.37 8.34 -14.09
C LEU A 260 16.58 9.61 -14.42
N LYS A 261 15.95 10.24 -13.41
CA LYS A 261 15.21 11.50 -13.58
C LYS A 261 16.15 12.70 -13.73
N TYR A 262 17.28 12.69 -13.04
CA TYR A 262 18.27 13.77 -13.02
C TYR A 262 19.61 13.27 -13.59
N PRO A 263 19.70 13.06 -14.92
CA PRO A 263 20.92 12.58 -15.56
C PRO A 263 22.14 13.48 -15.30
N GLU A 264 21.93 14.79 -15.14
CA GLU A 264 22.97 15.76 -14.78
C GLU A 264 23.58 15.51 -13.39
N ILE A 265 22.83 14.91 -12.46
CA ILE A 265 23.34 14.51 -11.15
C ILE A 265 24.13 13.22 -11.31
N GLN A 266 23.66 12.28 -12.14
CA GLN A 266 24.39 11.05 -12.44
C GLN A 266 25.77 11.34 -13.07
N GLU A 267 25.82 12.27 -14.03
CA GLU A 267 27.07 12.71 -14.67
C GLU A 267 28.05 13.30 -13.66
N LYS A 268 27.59 14.22 -12.79
CA LYS A 268 28.40 14.77 -11.70
C LYS A 268 28.91 13.70 -10.74
N VAL A 269 28.09 12.70 -10.44
CA VAL A 269 28.52 11.57 -9.61
C VAL A 269 29.65 10.83 -10.32
N HIS A 270 29.55 10.53 -11.62
CA HIS A 270 30.64 9.86 -12.35
C HIS A 270 31.93 10.68 -12.40
N GLU A 271 31.83 12.00 -12.55
CA GLU A 271 33.00 12.90 -12.56
C GLU A 271 33.70 12.97 -11.20
N GLU A 272 32.93 13.05 -10.11
CA GLU A 272 33.45 13.31 -8.76
C GLU A 272 32.82 12.38 -7.71
N ILE A 273 32.90 11.05 -7.93
CA ILE A 273 32.28 10.04 -7.03
C ILE A 273 32.64 10.32 -5.58
N ASP A 274 33.93 10.43 -5.26
CA ASP A 274 34.41 10.56 -3.88
C ASP A 274 33.91 11.82 -3.18
N ARG A 275 33.62 12.89 -3.93
CA ARG A 275 33.22 14.18 -3.37
C ARG A 275 31.71 14.31 -3.20
N VAL A 276 30.93 13.79 -4.15
CA VAL A 276 29.50 14.10 -4.26
C VAL A 276 28.62 12.95 -3.77
N ILE A 277 29.12 11.71 -3.76
CA ILE A 277 28.28 10.53 -3.48
C ILE A 277 27.62 10.57 -2.10
N ASP A 278 28.34 11.03 -1.06
CA ASP A 278 27.78 11.12 0.29
C ASP A 278 26.58 12.06 0.34
N ALA A 279 26.68 13.22 -0.32
CA ALA A 279 25.59 14.18 -0.40
C ALA A 279 24.40 13.61 -1.18
N VAL A 280 24.64 12.90 -2.29
CA VAL A 280 23.58 12.23 -3.07
C VAL A 280 22.87 11.16 -2.24
N ILE A 281 23.61 10.32 -1.51
CA ILE A 281 23.03 9.24 -0.67
C ILE A 281 22.17 9.84 0.44
N HIS A 282 22.65 10.87 1.13
CA HIS A 282 21.89 11.55 2.17
C HIS A 282 20.64 12.21 1.58
N GLU A 283 20.76 12.84 0.40
CA GLU A 283 19.61 13.46 -0.26
C GLU A 283 18.58 12.42 -0.72
N ILE A 284 19.00 11.25 -1.20
CA ILE A 284 18.08 10.14 -1.54
C ILE A 284 17.27 9.76 -0.31
N GLN A 285 17.92 9.48 0.82
CA GLN A 285 17.24 9.06 2.04
C GLN A 285 16.32 10.15 2.60
N ARG A 286 16.75 11.42 2.55
CA ARG A 286 15.96 12.58 2.99
C ARG A 286 14.71 12.74 2.13
N PHE A 287 14.89 12.80 0.82
CA PHE A 287 13.84 13.06 -0.16
C PHE A 287 12.74 11.99 -0.14
N ILE A 288 13.13 10.70 -0.11
CA ILE A 288 12.15 9.61 -0.17
C ILE A 288 11.40 9.44 1.16
N SER A 289 12.02 9.87 2.27
CA SER A 289 11.50 9.71 3.62
C SER A 289 10.89 8.33 3.82
N ILE A 290 11.71 7.27 3.63
CA ILE A 290 11.24 5.90 3.40
C ILE A 290 10.23 5.43 4.45
N ALA A 291 10.42 5.77 5.73
CA ALA A 291 9.52 5.48 6.84
C ALA A 291 8.93 6.78 7.43
N PRO A 292 7.89 7.37 6.83
CA PRO A 292 7.47 8.75 7.13
C PRO A 292 6.99 8.98 8.58
N LEU A 293 6.45 7.94 9.22
CA LEU A 293 5.90 7.99 10.60
C LEU A 293 6.74 7.23 11.62
N SER A 294 7.98 6.84 11.27
CA SER A 294 8.79 5.93 12.07
C SER A 294 8.07 4.62 12.43
N GLY A 295 8.65 3.84 13.34
CA GLY A 295 7.92 2.79 14.05
C GLY A 295 6.99 3.38 15.13
N PRO A 296 5.88 2.74 15.48
CA PRO A 296 5.05 3.18 16.60
C PRO A 296 5.79 3.06 17.93
N HIS A 297 5.72 4.10 18.76
CA HIS A 297 6.18 4.11 20.14
C HIS A 297 5.00 4.04 21.12
N ALA A 298 5.26 3.71 22.38
CA ALA A 298 4.28 3.85 23.45
C ALA A 298 4.95 4.40 24.71
N VAL A 299 4.26 5.28 25.44
CA VAL A 299 4.76 5.79 26.73
C VAL A 299 4.57 4.74 27.84
N LEU A 300 5.62 4.49 28.62
CA LEU A 300 5.63 3.42 29.64
C LEU A 300 4.92 3.81 30.94
N LYS A 301 4.68 5.11 31.14
CA LYS A 301 3.98 5.72 32.27
C LYS A 301 3.38 7.05 31.85
N ASP A 302 2.49 7.60 32.67
CA ASP A 302 1.99 8.96 32.49
C ASP A 302 3.18 9.91 32.41
N THR A 303 3.29 10.61 31.28
CA THR A 303 4.49 11.38 30.93
C THR A 303 4.09 12.83 30.67
N PRO A 304 4.53 13.78 31.53
CA PRO A 304 4.41 15.20 31.23
C PRO A 304 5.22 15.53 29.97
N PHE A 305 4.58 16.12 28.98
CA PHE A 305 5.22 16.53 27.74
C PHE A 305 4.66 17.90 27.31
N ARG A 306 5.52 18.92 27.38
CA ARG A 306 5.13 20.33 27.24
C ARG A 306 3.98 20.66 28.21
N GLN A 307 2.88 21.23 27.72
CA GLN A 307 1.70 21.56 28.50
C GLN A 307 0.74 20.37 28.74
N TYR A 308 1.05 19.18 28.24
CA TYR A 308 0.16 18.01 28.30
C TYR A 308 0.72 16.92 29.22
N VAL A 309 -0.16 16.05 29.70
CA VAL A 309 0.21 14.75 30.28
C VAL A 309 -0.23 13.68 29.29
N ILE A 310 0.71 12.88 28.80
CA ILE A 310 0.44 11.77 27.90
C ILE A 310 0.22 10.52 28.76
N PRO A 311 -0.98 9.91 28.77
CA PRO A 311 -1.27 8.75 29.61
C PRO A 311 -0.44 7.52 29.22
N LYS A 312 -0.11 6.68 30.21
CA LYS A 312 0.54 5.37 30.01
C LYS A 312 -0.14 4.55 28.92
N GLY A 313 0.66 3.94 28.04
CA GLY A 313 0.18 3.08 26.96
C GLY A 313 -0.27 3.84 25.70
N THR A 314 -0.29 5.18 25.71
CA THR A 314 -0.62 5.97 24.52
C THR A 314 0.40 5.72 23.41
N THR A 315 -0.08 5.31 22.23
CA THR A 315 0.75 5.15 21.02
C THR A 315 1.15 6.50 20.45
N ILE A 316 2.42 6.66 20.13
CA ILE A 316 3.01 7.87 19.55
C ILE A 316 3.64 7.51 18.20
N TYR A 317 3.35 8.32 17.18
CA TYR A 317 3.95 8.21 15.85
C TYR A 317 4.85 9.42 15.58
N PRO A 318 6.17 9.29 15.72
CA PRO A 318 7.11 10.35 15.38
C PRO A 318 7.12 10.60 13.86
N SER A 319 6.77 11.80 13.41
CA SER A 319 6.82 12.14 11.99
C SER A 319 8.25 12.44 11.55
N LEU A 320 8.94 11.45 10.96
CA LEU A 320 10.26 11.64 10.37
C LEU A 320 10.20 12.54 9.15
N THR A 321 9.11 12.48 8.37
CA THR A 321 8.93 13.39 7.23
C THR A 321 8.96 14.86 7.65
N SER A 322 8.41 15.21 8.82
CA SER A 322 8.38 16.60 9.28
C SER A 322 9.78 17.18 9.48
N VAL A 323 10.75 16.39 9.96
CA VAL A 323 12.14 16.82 10.16
C VAL A 323 12.95 16.72 8.87
N LEU A 324 12.76 15.67 8.06
CA LEU A 324 13.45 15.49 6.78
C LEU A 324 13.02 16.50 5.70
N HIS A 325 11.88 17.17 5.89
CA HIS A 325 11.35 18.21 5.00
C HIS A 325 11.21 19.56 5.70
N ASP A 326 11.96 19.80 6.78
CA ASP A 326 11.99 21.10 7.42
C ASP A 326 12.54 22.16 6.45
N SER A 327 11.71 23.14 6.08
CA SER A 327 12.06 24.14 5.07
C SER A 327 13.10 25.16 5.54
N LYS A 328 13.40 25.23 6.85
CA LYS A 328 14.44 26.12 7.37
C LYS A 328 15.81 25.47 7.21
N GLU A 329 15.89 24.16 7.38
CA GLU A 329 17.13 23.40 7.20
C GLU A 329 17.38 23.00 5.74
N PHE A 330 16.32 22.64 5.00
CA PHE A 330 16.38 22.20 3.61
C PHE A 330 15.50 23.13 2.73
N PRO A 331 16.08 24.17 2.10
CA PRO A 331 15.34 25.04 1.19
C PRO A 331 14.72 24.27 0.01
N ASN A 332 13.46 24.53 -0.35
CA ASN A 332 12.73 23.72 -1.35
C ASN A 332 12.72 22.21 -1.02
N PRO A 333 12.26 21.81 0.19
CA PRO A 333 12.45 20.45 0.70
C PRO A 333 11.74 19.34 -0.11
N LYS A 334 10.83 19.72 -1.01
CA LYS A 334 10.11 18.82 -1.92
C LYS A 334 10.86 18.55 -3.22
N GLU A 335 11.94 19.26 -3.47
CA GLU A 335 12.83 19.04 -4.60
C GLU A 335 13.99 18.13 -4.16
N PHE A 336 14.54 17.40 -5.12
CA PHE A 336 15.73 16.59 -4.90
C PHE A 336 16.94 17.45 -5.25
N ASP A 337 17.73 17.81 -4.25
CA ASP A 337 18.92 18.65 -4.42
C ASP A 337 20.07 18.16 -3.51
N PRO A 338 21.11 17.51 -4.06
CA PRO A 338 22.29 17.13 -3.28
C PRO A 338 22.97 18.32 -2.57
N GLY A 339 22.75 19.56 -3.05
CA GLY A 339 23.19 20.79 -2.41
C GLY A 339 22.73 20.94 -0.95
N HIS A 340 21.63 20.28 -0.55
CA HIS A 340 21.21 20.21 0.84
C HIS A 340 22.28 19.66 1.79
N PHE A 341 23.14 18.77 1.29
CA PHE A 341 24.20 18.11 2.06
C PHE A 341 25.59 18.56 1.62
N LEU A 342 25.70 19.74 1.01
CA LEU A 342 26.98 20.33 0.61
C LEU A 342 27.16 21.72 1.24
N HIS A 343 28.40 22.02 1.63
CA HIS A 343 28.85 23.37 1.93
C HIS A 343 29.08 24.17 0.63
N LYS A 344 29.27 25.49 0.74
CA LYS A 344 29.53 26.36 -0.44
C LYS A 344 30.81 25.99 -1.20
N ASP A 345 31.77 25.36 -0.54
CA ASP A 345 33.02 24.86 -1.12
C ASP A 345 32.85 23.45 -1.73
N GLY A 346 31.66 22.87 -1.70
CA GLY A 346 31.34 21.54 -2.21
C GLY A 346 31.83 20.39 -1.33
N THR A 347 32.17 20.64 -0.07
CA THR A 347 32.44 19.58 0.92
C THR A 347 31.15 19.07 1.56
N PHE A 348 31.14 17.81 2.01
CA PHE A 348 29.95 17.21 2.62
C PHE A 348 29.55 17.90 3.94
N ARG A 349 28.27 18.21 4.06
CA ARG A 349 27.64 18.84 5.23
C ARG A 349 26.73 17.85 5.94
N LYS A 350 26.99 17.58 7.23
CA LYS A 350 26.04 16.87 8.09
C LYS A 350 24.94 17.81 8.57
N SER A 351 23.74 17.27 8.77
CA SER A 351 22.60 17.98 9.33
C SER A 351 21.97 17.16 10.45
N ASP A 352 21.69 17.77 11.60
CA ASP A 352 21.00 17.10 12.72
C ASP A 352 19.54 16.75 12.40
N TYR A 353 18.99 17.33 11.33
CA TYR A 353 17.64 17.02 10.81
C TYR A 353 17.65 15.75 9.94
N PHE A 354 18.82 15.24 9.58
CA PHE A 354 18.95 13.99 8.85
C PHE A 354 18.74 12.79 9.79
N MET A 355 17.47 12.41 9.95
CA MET A 355 17.05 11.33 10.85
C MET A 355 16.23 10.22 10.15
N PRO A 356 16.65 9.69 8.99
CA PRO A 356 15.88 8.63 8.32
C PRO A 356 15.83 7.32 9.12
N PHE A 357 16.77 7.13 10.05
CA PHE A 357 16.87 5.97 10.94
C PHE A 357 16.23 6.19 12.32
N SER A 358 15.44 7.26 12.49
CA SER A 358 14.91 7.70 13.79
C SER A 358 16.02 8.14 14.75
N ALA A 359 15.72 8.27 16.04
CA ALA A 359 16.67 8.63 17.08
C ALA A 359 16.30 8.10 18.48
N GLY A 360 17.28 8.15 19.39
CA GLY A 360 17.11 7.77 20.79
C GLY A 360 17.16 6.26 21.02
N LYS A 361 16.47 5.78 22.07
CA LYS A 361 16.54 4.38 22.53
C LYS A 361 16.06 3.32 21.53
N ARG A 362 15.36 3.74 20.47
CA ARG A 362 14.83 2.88 19.40
C ARG A 362 15.32 3.33 18.03
N ILE A 363 16.50 3.96 17.99
CA ILE A 363 17.20 4.20 16.72
C ILE A 363 17.40 2.87 15.98
N CYS A 364 17.37 2.92 14.64
CA CYS A 364 17.51 1.72 13.81
C CYS A 364 18.76 0.93 14.18
N VAL A 365 18.58 -0.34 14.58
CA VAL A 365 19.70 -1.23 14.92
C VAL A 365 20.60 -1.51 13.72
N GLY A 366 20.06 -1.44 12.51
CA GLY A 366 20.75 -1.68 11.25
C GLY A 366 21.31 -0.43 10.57
N GLU A 367 21.33 0.75 11.22
CA GLU A 367 21.79 2.00 10.59
C GLU A 367 23.18 1.84 9.95
N GLY A 368 24.16 1.32 10.71
CA GLY A 368 25.53 1.17 10.23
C GLY A 368 25.62 0.28 9.00
N LEU A 369 24.94 -0.87 9.02
CA LEU A 369 24.89 -1.82 7.91
C LEU A 369 24.21 -1.20 6.68
N ALA A 370 23.03 -0.60 6.84
CA ALA A 370 22.29 0.00 5.74
C ALA A 370 23.07 1.14 5.06
N ARG A 371 23.73 2.01 5.84
CA ARG A 371 24.57 3.09 5.29
C ARG A 371 25.71 2.54 4.44
N MET A 372 26.39 1.51 4.94
CA MET A 372 27.47 0.84 4.22
C MET A 372 26.96 0.16 2.94
N GLU A 373 25.86 -0.60 3.02
CA GLU A 373 25.27 -1.27 1.87
C GLU A 373 24.84 -0.29 0.78
N ILE A 374 24.09 0.77 1.15
CA ILE A 374 23.63 1.78 0.20
C ILE A 374 24.83 2.44 -0.49
N PHE A 375 25.86 2.78 0.27
CA PHE A 375 27.09 3.35 -0.28
C PHE A 375 27.75 2.38 -1.26
N LEU A 376 28.07 1.17 -0.82
CA LEU A 376 28.80 0.18 -1.62
C LEU A 376 28.05 -0.21 -2.89
N PHE A 377 26.74 -0.49 -2.81
CA PHE A 377 25.97 -0.88 -3.99
C PHE A 377 25.84 0.27 -4.98
N LEU A 378 25.53 1.48 -4.49
CA LEU A 378 25.36 2.64 -5.36
C LEU A 378 26.67 3.04 -6.03
N THR A 379 27.77 3.14 -5.27
CA THR A 379 29.09 3.47 -5.84
C THR A 379 29.56 2.41 -6.81
N THR A 380 29.51 1.13 -6.45
CA THR A 380 29.99 0.04 -7.32
C THR A 380 29.24 0.03 -8.64
N ILE A 381 27.92 0.25 -8.63
CA ILE A 381 27.12 0.29 -9.86
C ILE A 381 27.48 1.52 -10.70
N LEU A 382 27.56 2.71 -10.11
CA LEU A 382 27.85 3.94 -10.84
C LEU A 382 29.32 4.07 -11.28
N GLN A 383 30.25 3.34 -10.66
CA GLN A 383 31.64 3.24 -11.12
C GLN A 383 31.78 2.42 -12.40
N ASN A 384 30.92 1.42 -12.59
CA ASN A 384 31.06 0.44 -13.67
C ASN A 384 30.03 0.64 -14.79
N PHE A 385 28.94 1.36 -14.50
CA PHE A 385 27.80 1.45 -15.39
C PHE A 385 27.17 2.83 -15.41
N THR A 386 26.57 3.17 -16.55
CA THR A 386 25.66 4.28 -16.73
C THR A 386 24.22 3.77 -16.75
N LEU A 387 23.34 4.39 -15.96
CA LEU A 387 21.92 4.11 -15.90
C LEU A 387 21.19 4.88 -17.01
N LYS A 388 20.48 4.18 -17.89
CA LYS A 388 19.67 4.77 -18.96
C LYS A 388 18.18 4.51 -18.76
N SER A 389 17.40 5.57 -18.88
CA SER A 389 15.95 5.50 -18.84
C SER A 389 15.42 4.98 -20.18
N ILE A 390 14.36 4.16 -20.12
CA ILE A 390 13.62 3.70 -21.31
C ILE A 390 12.51 4.69 -21.74
N ILE A 391 12.27 5.71 -20.94
CA ILE A 391 11.33 6.81 -21.19
C ILE A 391 12.05 8.15 -21.02
N ASP A 392 11.42 9.27 -21.41
CA ASP A 392 11.98 10.59 -21.15
C ASP A 392 12.17 10.81 -19.63
N PRO A 393 13.37 11.19 -19.14
CA PRO A 393 13.62 11.51 -17.73
C PRO A 393 12.59 12.46 -17.10
N LYS A 394 12.04 13.40 -17.87
CA LYS A 394 11.03 14.36 -17.41
C LYS A 394 9.72 13.67 -17.02
N GLU A 395 9.38 12.56 -17.66
CA GLU A 395 8.16 11.78 -17.43
C GLU A 395 8.25 10.86 -16.21
N ILE A 396 9.44 10.67 -15.62
CA ILE A 396 9.62 9.83 -14.42
C ILE A 396 8.90 10.47 -13.22
N ASP A 397 7.87 9.81 -12.69
CA ASP A 397 7.15 10.23 -11.48
C ASP A 397 7.78 9.61 -10.23
N LEU A 398 8.42 10.44 -9.40
CA LEU A 398 9.04 10.00 -8.15
C LEU A 398 8.04 9.79 -7.00
N LYS A 399 6.76 10.14 -7.19
CA LYS A 399 5.76 9.98 -6.12
C LYS A 399 5.58 8.49 -5.77
N PRO A 400 5.50 8.16 -4.47
CA PRO A 400 5.30 6.79 -4.04
C PRO A 400 3.98 6.24 -4.58
N VAL A 401 3.99 4.98 -5.02
CA VAL A 401 2.76 4.26 -5.40
C VAL A 401 1.89 3.95 -4.18
N LEU A 402 2.54 3.78 -3.03
CA LEU A 402 1.92 3.53 -1.74
C LEU A 402 2.69 4.29 -0.66
N SER A 403 1.96 4.99 0.20
CA SER A 403 2.49 5.59 1.43
C SER A 403 1.73 5.02 2.63
N GLY A 404 2.43 4.21 3.41
CA GLY A 404 1.92 3.51 4.59
C GLY A 404 2.98 3.48 5.68
N VAL A 405 3.43 2.29 6.06
CA VAL A 405 4.62 2.11 6.92
C VAL A 405 5.87 2.57 6.18
N THR A 406 5.97 2.21 4.91
CA THR A 406 7.02 2.67 4.01
C THR A 406 6.43 3.42 2.81
N ASN A 407 7.24 4.27 2.19
CA ASN A 407 7.01 4.83 0.87
C ASN A 407 7.57 3.87 -0.17
N CYS A 408 6.71 3.30 -1.02
CA CYS A 408 7.12 2.35 -2.04
C CYS A 408 7.30 3.04 -3.42
N PRO A 409 8.40 2.80 -4.13
CA PRO A 409 8.62 3.37 -5.45
C PRO A 409 7.65 2.73 -6.45
N ARG A 410 7.34 3.48 -7.51
CA ARG A 410 6.62 2.92 -8.66
C ARG A 410 7.49 1.83 -9.31
N PRO A 411 6.89 0.76 -9.87
CA PRO A 411 7.63 -0.15 -10.74
C PRO A 411 8.17 0.61 -11.95
N TYR A 412 9.42 0.36 -12.30
CA TYR A 412 10.08 0.96 -13.48
C TYR A 412 11.08 -0.04 -14.05
N GLN A 413 11.53 0.23 -15.27
CA GLN A 413 12.60 -0.50 -15.94
C GLN A 413 13.71 0.48 -16.30
N LEU A 414 14.94 -0.02 -16.38
CA LEU A 414 16.09 0.75 -16.84
C LEU A 414 17.02 -0.14 -17.66
N CYS A 415 17.90 0.49 -18.43
CA CYS A 415 19.04 -0.17 -19.04
C CYS A 415 20.30 0.19 -18.24
N ILE A 416 21.14 -0.80 -17.98
CA ILE A 416 22.45 -0.61 -17.35
C ILE A 416 23.48 -0.81 -18.46
N VAL A 417 24.22 0.25 -18.79
CA VAL A 417 25.19 0.26 -19.88
C VAL A 417 26.60 0.31 -19.28
N PRO A 418 27.50 -0.64 -19.59
CA PRO A 418 28.89 -0.57 -19.14
C PRO A 418 29.52 0.77 -19.52
N GLN A 419 30.29 1.36 -18.59
CA GLN A 419 31.10 2.54 -18.89
C GLN A 419 32.32 2.17 -19.73
#